data_AF-A0A933IPJ9-F1
#
_entry.id   AF-A0A933IPJ9-F1
#
_cell.length_a   1.000
_cell.length_b   1.000
_cell.length_c   1.000
_cell.angle_alpha   90.00
_cell.angle_beta   90.00
_cell.angle_gamma   90.00
#
_symmetry.space_group_name_H-M   'P 1'
#
loop_
_entity.id
_entity.type
_entity.pdbx_description
1 polymer ?
#
loop_
_entity_poly.entity_id
_entity_poly.type
_entity_poly.pdbx_seq_one_letter_code
_entity_poly.pdbx_strand_id
1 'polypeptide(L)'
;MPTRLREIIYFLNATNLKGRRKVASMLLNYGQDWRDIITSEIDNSLSAQRLTGKPKPFSTYGETRITLFSWQEGILNRDLALALEHTKAAMLVTNDSDRLLLEVFFENTGAMKGIDFKFLSLESLGEYELRKLRPVAETLRKNRIEKVKKDGGKIGRNAPCPCGSGKKYKKCCLISVSQPH
;
A
#
# COMPACT_ATOMS: atom_id res chain seq x y z
N MET A 1 3.59 16.87 -14.35
CA MET A 1 3.80 15.56 -13.68
C MET A 1 4.56 15.81 -12.39
N PRO A 2 4.06 15.36 -11.24
CA PRO A 2 4.71 15.54 -9.94
C PRO A 2 6.15 14.98 -9.92
N THR A 3 7.02 15.59 -9.10
CA THR A 3 8.47 15.27 -9.08
C THR A 3 8.73 13.79 -8.78
N ARG A 4 8.13 13.23 -7.72
CA ARG A 4 8.31 11.81 -7.36
C ARG A 4 7.84 10.86 -8.46
N LEU A 5 6.72 11.18 -9.11
CA LEU A 5 6.25 10.37 -10.23
C LEU A 5 7.23 10.43 -11.42
N ARG A 6 7.82 11.60 -11.70
CA ARG A 6 8.86 11.73 -12.73
C ARG A 6 10.08 10.88 -12.41
N GLU A 7 10.55 10.87 -11.16
CA GLU A 7 11.66 10.03 -10.70
C GLU A 7 11.32 8.54 -10.89
N ILE A 8 10.14 8.11 -10.46
CA ILE A 8 9.67 6.72 -10.64
C ILE A 8 9.69 6.31 -12.11
N ILE A 9 9.11 7.13 -12.99
CA ILE A 9 9.07 6.83 -14.43
C ILE A 9 10.49 6.81 -15.02
N TYR A 10 11.38 7.71 -14.58
CA TYR A 10 12.79 7.71 -14.97
C TYR A 10 13.47 6.38 -14.58
N PHE A 11 13.35 5.95 -13.32
CA PHE A 11 13.95 4.69 -12.85
C PHE A 11 13.33 3.45 -13.52
N LEU A 12 12.03 3.45 -13.78
CA LEU A 12 11.36 2.39 -14.57
C LEU A 12 11.85 2.33 -16.02
N ASN A 13 12.29 3.46 -16.59
CA ASN A 13 12.86 3.50 -17.93
C ASN A 13 14.31 3.06 -17.97
N ALA A 14 15.08 3.40 -16.93
CA ALA A 14 16.50 3.05 -16.81
C ALA A 14 16.76 1.58 -16.41
N THR A 15 15.78 0.92 -15.79
CA THR A 15 15.91 -0.48 -15.35
C THR A 15 15.62 -1.50 -16.46
N ASN A 16 16.15 -2.72 -16.31
CA ASN A 16 15.85 -3.88 -17.16
C ASN A 16 14.78 -4.82 -16.57
N LEU A 17 14.07 -4.39 -15.50
CA LEU A 17 13.03 -5.21 -14.86
C LEU A 17 11.91 -5.60 -15.85
N LYS A 18 11.62 -6.90 -15.91
CA LYS A 18 10.52 -7.45 -16.72
C LYS A 18 9.19 -6.87 -16.23
N GLY A 19 8.39 -6.34 -17.14
CA GLY A 19 7.09 -5.73 -16.82
C GLY A 19 7.13 -4.24 -16.50
N ARG A 20 8.31 -3.59 -16.55
CA ARG A 20 8.46 -2.14 -16.27
C ARG A 20 7.54 -1.25 -17.09
N ARG A 21 7.30 -1.59 -18.37
CA ARG A 21 6.40 -0.86 -19.27
C ARG A 21 4.94 -0.92 -18.79
N LYS A 22 4.50 -2.07 -18.28
CA LYS A 22 3.16 -2.24 -17.70
C LYS A 22 3.01 -1.37 -16.46
N VAL A 23 4.00 -1.38 -15.58
CA VAL A 23 4.00 -0.54 -14.37
C VAL A 23 3.97 0.95 -14.72
N ALA A 24 4.83 1.40 -15.64
CA ALA A 24 4.85 2.78 -16.11
C ALA A 24 3.50 3.20 -16.71
N SER A 25 2.90 2.36 -17.56
CA SER A 25 1.59 2.62 -18.14
C SER A 25 0.49 2.70 -17.07
N MET A 26 0.48 1.79 -16.10
CA MET A 26 -0.46 1.86 -14.97
C MET A 26 -0.34 3.20 -14.25
N LEU A 27 0.87 3.59 -13.87
CA LEU A 27 1.14 4.84 -13.15
C LEU A 27 0.74 6.10 -13.94
N LEU A 28 0.94 6.09 -15.25
CA LEU A 28 0.60 7.21 -16.13
C LEU A 28 -0.89 7.28 -16.46
N ASN A 29 -1.63 6.16 -16.44
CA ASN A 29 -3.05 6.16 -16.75
C ASN A 29 -3.92 6.71 -15.60
N TYR A 30 -3.35 6.93 -14.41
CA TYR A 30 -4.10 7.51 -13.31
C TYR A 30 -4.35 9.02 -13.48
N GLY A 31 -5.53 9.46 -13.01
CA GLY A 31 -5.92 10.86 -12.98
C GLY A 31 -4.98 11.73 -12.16
N GLN A 32 -5.05 13.05 -12.38
CA GLN A 32 -4.13 14.01 -11.78
C GLN A 32 -4.12 13.95 -10.24
N ASP A 33 -5.30 13.85 -9.61
CA ASP A 33 -5.44 13.75 -8.14
C ASP A 33 -4.68 12.58 -7.54
N TRP A 34 -4.67 11.43 -8.22
CA TRP A 34 -3.96 10.24 -7.74
C TRP A 34 -2.44 10.42 -7.78
N ARG A 35 -1.93 11.11 -8.80
CA ARG A 35 -0.49 11.38 -8.97
C ARG A 35 0.03 12.32 -7.88
N ASP A 36 -0.81 13.25 -7.45
CA ASP A 36 -0.49 14.16 -6.35
C ASP A 36 -0.51 13.40 -5.01
N ILE A 37 -1.53 12.55 -4.78
CA ILE A 37 -1.62 11.69 -3.58
C ILE A 37 -0.39 10.79 -3.44
N ILE A 38 0.02 10.06 -4.49
CA ILE A 38 1.16 9.14 -4.38
C ILE A 38 2.45 9.89 -4.06
N THR A 39 2.61 11.10 -4.60
CA THR A 39 3.78 11.95 -4.34
C THR A 39 3.81 12.37 -2.88
N SER A 40 2.70 12.91 -2.37
CA SER A 40 2.59 13.29 -0.96
C SER A 40 2.77 12.11 -0.01
N GLU A 41 2.24 10.92 -0.34
CA GLU A 41 2.38 9.74 0.51
C GLU A 41 3.82 9.21 0.57
N ILE A 42 4.59 9.32 -0.50
CA ILE A 42 6.04 9.01 -0.48
C ILE A 42 6.76 9.94 0.49
N ASP A 43 6.59 11.26 0.34
CA ASP A 43 7.29 12.22 1.20
C ASP A 43 6.84 12.11 2.67
N ASN A 44 5.55 11.86 2.90
CA ASN A 44 5.00 11.56 4.23
C ASN A 44 5.56 10.27 4.82
N SER A 45 5.83 9.26 3.99
CA SER A 45 6.48 8.01 4.43
C SER A 45 7.93 8.26 4.83
N LEU A 46 8.70 8.97 4.01
CA LEU A 46 10.11 9.27 4.29
C LEU A 46 10.27 10.08 5.58
N SER A 47 9.48 11.14 5.74
CA SER A 47 9.49 11.96 6.97
C SER A 47 9.08 11.15 8.21
N ALA A 48 8.07 10.28 8.10
CA ALA A 48 7.65 9.43 9.22
C ALA A 48 8.72 8.38 9.59
N GLN A 49 9.43 7.82 8.61
CA GLN A 49 10.51 6.86 8.84
C GLN A 49 11.66 7.47 9.64
N ARG A 50 12.04 8.72 9.33
CA ARG A 50 13.08 9.44 10.09
C ARG A 50 12.71 9.64 11.57
N LEU A 51 11.43 9.80 11.87
CA LEU A 51 10.95 10.00 13.25
C LEU A 51 10.74 8.69 14.01
N THR A 52 10.33 7.62 13.31
CA THR A 52 9.83 6.40 13.96
C THR A 52 10.71 5.17 13.77
N GLY A 53 11.63 5.19 12.80
CA GLY A 53 12.40 4.02 12.38
C GLY A 53 11.53 2.88 11.84
N LYS A 54 10.29 3.16 11.42
CA LYS A 54 9.32 2.14 11.00
C LYS A 54 8.78 2.41 9.59
N PRO A 55 8.53 1.35 8.80
CA PRO A 55 7.93 1.52 7.48
C PRO A 55 6.50 2.06 7.60
N LYS A 56 6.12 2.91 6.65
CA LYS A 56 4.78 3.48 6.53
C LYS A 56 4.25 3.25 5.12
N PRO A 57 3.82 2.01 4.80
CA PRO A 57 3.35 1.69 3.46
C PRO A 57 2.04 2.42 3.15
N PHE A 58 1.88 2.78 1.88
CA PHE A 58 0.64 3.30 1.32
C PHE A 58 -0.03 2.22 0.49
N SER A 59 -1.33 2.00 0.68
CA SER A 59 -2.10 1.04 -0.10
C SER A 59 -3.36 1.70 -0.65
N THR A 60 -3.58 1.56 -1.95
CA THR A 60 -4.80 2.04 -2.61
C THR A 60 -5.92 1.00 -2.47
N TYR A 61 -7.16 1.48 -2.64
CA TYR A 61 -8.39 0.67 -2.65
C TYR A 61 -9.23 1.04 -3.87
N GLY A 62 -10.07 0.11 -4.34
CA GLY A 62 -10.89 0.31 -5.53
C GLY A 62 -10.19 -0.18 -6.80
N GLU A 63 -10.33 0.56 -7.90
CA GLU A 63 -9.83 0.16 -9.22
C GLU A 63 -8.30 0.09 -9.28
N THR A 64 -7.63 0.95 -8.52
CA THR A 64 -6.16 0.94 -8.41
C THR A 64 -5.74 0.04 -7.26
N ARG A 65 -4.99 -1.03 -7.56
CA ARG A 65 -4.54 -2.03 -6.59
C ARG A 65 -3.01 -2.01 -6.47
N ILE A 66 -2.51 -1.01 -5.76
CA ILE A 66 -1.08 -0.80 -5.52
C ILE A 66 -0.83 -0.78 -4.01
N THR A 67 0.24 -1.45 -3.58
CA THR A 67 0.88 -1.21 -2.28
C THR A 67 2.27 -0.66 -2.55
N LEU A 68 2.53 0.53 -2.01
CA LEU A 68 3.78 1.26 -2.15
C LEU A 68 4.56 1.20 -0.85
N PHE A 69 5.81 0.74 -0.94
CA PHE A 69 6.79 0.86 0.13
C PHE A 69 7.90 1.83 -0.30
N SER A 70 8.29 2.70 0.62
CA SER A 70 9.49 3.52 0.51
C SER A 70 10.53 3.02 1.49
N TRP A 71 11.78 2.90 1.06
CA TRP A 71 12.89 2.46 1.88
C TRP A 71 13.99 3.53 1.86
N GLN A 72 14.44 3.97 3.02
CA GLN A 72 15.47 5.00 3.14
C GLN A 72 16.74 4.42 3.76
N GLU A 73 17.79 4.33 2.95
CA GLU A 73 19.10 3.84 3.38
C GLU A 73 19.64 4.66 4.56
N GLY A 74 20.24 3.97 5.53
CA GLY A 74 20.74 4.58 6.78
C GLY A 74 19.65 4.95 7.80
N ILE A 75 18.37 4.90 7.44
CA ILE A 75 17.24 5.14 8.36
C ILE A 75 16.46 3.85 8.62
N LEU A 76 16.13 3.11 7.56
CA LEU A 76 15.35 1.88 7.64
C LEU A 76 15.84 0.89 6.58
N ASN A 77 16.32 -0.27 7.03
CA ASN A 77 16.71 -1.34 6.13
C ASN A 77 15.50 -1.92 5.40
N ARG A 78 15.70 -2.28 4.12
CA ARG A 78 14.66 -2.93 3.33
C ARG A 78 14.27 -4.27 3.96
N ASP A 79 12.97 -4.48 4.12
CA ASP A 79 12.41 -5.78 4.48
C ASP A 79 11.38 -6.22 3.43
N LEU A 80 11.83 -7.07 2.49
CA LEU A 80 10.98 -7.60 1.43
C LEU A 80 9.91 -8.56 1.97
N ALA A 81 10.22 -9.32 3.03
CA ALA A 81 9.26 -10.27 3.60
C ALA A 81 8.07 -9.52 4.21
N LEU A 82 8.34 -8.44 4.95
CA LEU A 82 7.33 -7.53 5.46
C LEU A 82 6.52 -6.86 4.34
N ALA A 83 7.18 -6.41 3.27
CA ALA A 83 6.50 -5.78 2.14
C ALA A 83 5.51 -6.72 1.46
N LEU A 84 5.94 -7.96 1.23
CA LEU A 84 5.11 -9.02 0.65
C LEU A 84 3.96 -9.40 1.58
N GLU A 85 4.23 -9.61 2.87
CA GLU A 85 3.21 -9.95 3.86
C GLU A 85 2.13 -8.86 3.96
N HIS A 86 2.54 -7.59 4.05
CA HIS A 86 1.61 -6.46 4.05
C HIS A 86 0.78 -6.40 2.76
N THR A 87 1.42 -6.57 1.60
CA THR A 87 0.72 -6.50 0.31
C THR A 87 -0.31 -7.62 0.19
N LYS A 88 0.07 -8.86 0.51
CA LYS A 88 -0.86 -10.00 0.51
C LYS A 88 -1.99 -9.81 1.52
N ALA A 89 -1.70 -9.29 2.72
CA ALA A 89 -2.74 -8.94 3.69
C ALA A 89 -3.68 -7.85 3.16
N ALA A 90 -3.17 -6.83 2.47
CA ALA A 90 -3.99 -5.81 1.82
C ALA A 90 -4.91 -6.39 0.75
N MET A 91 -4.44 -7.40 -0.02
CA MET A 91 -5.28 -8.14 -0.98
C MET A 91 -6.43 -8.86 -0.27
N LEU A 92 -6.20 -9.49 0.88
CA LEU A 92 -7.28 -10.13 1.65
C LEU A 92 -8.31 -9.13 2.18
N VAL A 93 -7.87 -7.96 2.63
CA VAL A 93 -8.80 -6.93 3.14
C VAL A 93 -9.73 -6.40 2.04
N THR A 94 -9.20 -6.26 0.83
CA THR A 94 -9.87 -5.66 -0.33
C THR A 94 -10.53 -6.69 -1.23
N ASN A 95 -10.21 -7.97 -1.04
CA ASN A 95 -10.56 -9.08 -1.92
C ASN A 95 -10.07 -8.87 -3.37
N ASP A 96 -8.84 -8.36 -3.50
CA ASP A 96 -8.17 -8.14 -4.77
C ASP A 96 -7.69 -9.47 -5.37
N SER A 97 -8.01 -9.73 -6.65
CA SER A 97 -7.45 -10.87 -7.39
C SER A 97 -5.95 -10.69 -7.65
N ASP A 98 -5.54 -9.45 -7.90
CA ASP A 98 -4.16 -9.05 -8.19
C ASP A 98 -3.80 -7.74 -7.50
N ARG A 99 -2.52 -7.57 -7.19
CA ARG A 99 -2.01 -6.31 -6.61
C ARG A 99 -0.55 -6.10 -6.98
N LEU A 100 -0.21 -4.87 -7.34
CA LEU A 100 1.17 -4.46 -7.57
C LEU A 100 1.81 -4.04 -6.24
N LEU A 101 2.85 -4.75 -5.80
CA LEU A 101 3.81 -4.22 -4.85
C LEU A 101 4.81 -3.35 -5.62
N LEU A 102 4.87 -2.06 -5.29
CA LEU A 102 5.84 -1.10 -5.80
C LEU A 102 6.79 -0.72 -4.65
N GLU A 103 8.08 -0.87 -4.85
CA GLU A 103 9.12 -0.49 -3.88
C GLU A 103 9.99 0.60 -4.48
N VAL A 104 10.12 1.72 -3.78
CA VAL A 104 10.98 2.84 -4.15
C VAL A 104 12.08 3.00 -3.10
N PHE A 105 13.32 3.16 -3.57
CA PHE A 105 14.49 3.23 -2.71
C PHE A 105 15.06 4.64 -2.72
N PHE A 106 15.43 5.13 -1.54
CA PHE A 106 15.96 6.46 -1.32
C PHE A 106 17.27 6.42 -0.53
N GLU A 107 18.14 7.37 -0.83
CA GLU A 107 19.26 7.71 0.03
C GLU A 107 18.77 8.48 1.28
N ASN A 108 19.63 8.61 2.28
CA ASN A 108 19.33 9.41 3.48
C ASN A 108 19.08 10.90 3.14
N THR A 109 19.64 11.40 2.05
CA THR A 109 19.43 12.74 1.48
C THR A 109 17.99 12.96 1.01
N GLY A 110 17.26 11.87 0.70
CA GLY A 110 15.93 11.91 0.10
C GLY A 110 15.94 11.83 -1.43
N ALA A 111 17.12 11.68 -2.05
CA ALA A 111 17.26 11.37 -3.47
C ALA A 111 16.81 9.92 -3.75
N MET A 112 16.02 9.71 -4.80
CA MET A 112 15.62 8.37 -5.23
C MET A 112 16.82 7.68 -5.87
N LYS A 113 17.10 6.43 -5.47
CA LYS A 113 18.23 5.63 -5.96
C LYS A 113 17.82 4.38 -6.74
N GLY A 114 16.55 3.99 -6.69
CA GLY A 114 16.10 2.81 -7.40
C GLY A 114 14.62 2.49 -7.23
N ILE A 115 14.20 1.46 -7.95
CA ILE A 115 12.85 0.93 -7.91
C ILE A 115 12.86 -0.59 -8.10
N ASP A 116 11.93 -1.28 -7.45
CA ASP A 116 11.62 -2.69 -7.66
C ASP A 116 10.09 -2.88 -7.62
N PHE A 117 9.58 -3.96 -8.18
CA PHE A 117 8.15 -4.26 -8.14
C PHE A 117 7.84 -5.73 -8.32
N LYS A 118 6.69 -6.16 -7.79
CA LYS A 118 6.15 -7.50 -7.97
C LYS A 118 4.64 -7.44 -8.22
N PHE A 119 4.19 -8.14 -9.25
CA PHE A 119 2.78 -8.44 -9.43
C PHE A 119 2.44 -9.66 -8.58
N LEU A 120 1.51 -9.52 -7.66
CA LEU A 120 1.00 -10.62 -6.83
C LEU A 120 -0.38 -11.03 -7.30
N SER A 121 -0.68 -12.33 -7.21
CA SER A 121 -1.99 -12.91 -7.49
C SER A 121 -2.51 -13.63 -6.26
N LEU A 122 -3.79 -13.44 -5.93
CA LEU A 122 -4.44 -14.12 -4.81
C LEU A 122 -4.52 -15.63 -5.05
N GLU A 123 -4.69 -16.06 -6.30
CA GLU A 123 -4.74 -17.47 -6.71
C GLU A 123 -3.43 -18.21 -6.43
N SER A 124 -2.32 -17.47 -6.31
CA SER A 124 -1.02 -18.06 -5.98
C SER A 124 -0.83 -18.36 -4.49
N LEU A 125 -1.77 -17.94 -3.62
CA LEU A 125 -1.65 -18.12 -2.17
C LEU A 125 -2.27 -19.45 -1.74
N GLY A 126 -1.47 -20.30 -1.11
CA GLY A 126 -1.96 -21.55 -0.52
C GLY A 126 -2.72 -21.34 0.80
N GLU A 127 -3.48 -22.33 1.24
CA GLU A 127 -4.26 -22.30 2.50
C GLU A 127 -3.42 -21.94 3.73
N TYR A 128 -2.18 -22.42 3.80
CA TYR A 128 -1.27 -22.08 4.91
C TYR A 128 -0.95 -20.58 4.95
N GLU A 129 -0.64 -19.98 3.79
CA GLU A 129 -0.37 -18.55 3.68
C GLU A 129 -1.62 -17.73 4.02
N LEU A 130 -2.78 -18.13 3.50
CA LEU A 130 -4.05 -17.48 3.82
C LEU A 130 -4.32 -17.48 5.33
N ARG A 131 -4.10 -18.62 6.01
CA ARG A 131 -4.24 -18.72 7.47
C ARG A 131 -3.28 -17.78 8.20
N LYS A 132 -2.02 -17.69 7.77
CA LYS A 132 -1.01 -16.78 8.36
C LYS A 132 -1.37 -15.31 8.14
N LEU A 133 -1.93 -14.97 6.97
CA LEU A 133 -2.21 -13.59 6.57
C LEU A 133 -3.51 -13.02 7.17
N ARG A 134 -4.51 -13.87 7.49
CA ARG A 134 -5.78 -13.44 8.12
C ARG A 134 -5.60 -12.51 9.34
N PRO A 135 -4.78 -12.84 10.36
CA PRO A 135 -4.57 -11.94 11.50
C PRO A 135 -3.88 -10.63 11.11
N VAL A 136 -2.97 -10.66 10.13
CA VAL A 136 -2.30 -9.45 9.60
C VAL A 136 -3.31 -8.56 8.87
N ALA A 137 -4.19 -9.16 8.06
CA ALA A 137 -5.26 -8.47 7.35
C ALA A 137 -6.25 -7.81 8.33
N GLU A 138 -6.65 -8.51 9.40
CA GLU A 138 -7.50 -7.92 10.44
C GLU A 138 -6.81 -6.79 11.21
N THR A 139 -5.52 -6.91 11.50
CA THR A 139 -4.73 -5.82 12.10
C THR A 139 -4.69 -4.61 11.18
N LEU A 140 -4.42 -4.81 9.89
CA LEU A 140 -4.41 -3.76 8.87
C LEU A 140 -5.79 -3.08 8.75
N ARG A 141 -6.85 -3.88 8.77
CA ARG A 141 -8.25 -3.42 8.75
C ARG A 141 -8.53 -2.49 9.93
N LYS A 142 -8.16 -2.89 11.16
CA LYS A 142 -8.31 -2.08 12.38
C LYS A 142 -7.51 -0.78 12.31
N ASN A 143 -6.23 -0.86 11.94
CA ASN A 143 -5.35 0.31 11.86
C ASN A 143 -5.87 1.40 10.90
N ARG A 144 -6.46 1.00 9.77
CA ARG A 144 -7.07 1.94 8.81
C ARG A 144 -8.28 2.68 9.39
N ILE A 145 -9.13 1.98 10.16
CA ILE A 145 -10.26 2.60 10.86
C ILE A 145 -9.77 3.59 11.92
N GLU A 146 -8.80 3.19 12.73
CA GLU A 146 -8.26 4.05 13.78
C GLU A 146 -7.55 5.29 13.23
N LYS A 147 -6.86 5.18 12.09
CA LYS A 147 -6.28 6.34 11.39
C LYS A 147 -7.35 7.38 11.06
N VAL A 148 -8.45 6.99 10.43
CA VAL A 148 -9.53 7.92 10.05
C VAL A 148 -10.18 8.56 11.28
N LYS A 149 -10.37 7.81 12.37
CA LYS A 149 -10.87 8.37 13.63
C LYS A 149 -9.92 9.39 14.24
N LYS A 150 -8.61 9.09 14.22
CA LYS A 150 -7.57 9.98 14.76
C LYS A 150 -7.45 11.28 13.97
N ASP A 151 -7.66 11.23 12.66
CA ASP A 151 -7.68 12.40 11.78
C ASP A 151 -8.98 13.23 11.92
N GLY A 152 -9.80 12.98 12.96
CA GLY A 152 -11.03 13.72 13.25
C GLY A 152 -12.24 13.32 12.40
N GLY A 153 -12.11 12.27 11.59
CA GLY A 153 -13.16 11.83 10.67
C GLY A 153 -14.30 11.08 11.36
N LYS A 154 -15.52 11.61 11.30
CA LYS A 154 -16.74 10.83 11.60
C LYS A 154 -17.05 9.91 10.41
N ILE A 155 -16.97 8.60 10.62
CA ILE A 155 -17.30 7.63 9.56
C ILE A 155 -18.81 7.40 9.54
N GLY A 156 -19.49 7.90 8.51
CA GLY A 156 -20.92 7.67 8.32
C GLY A 156 -21.25 6.19 8.13
N ARG A 157 -22.32 5.69 8.77
CA ARG A 157 -22.73 4.26 8.72
C ARG A 157 -22.88 3.72 7.29
N ASN A 158 -23.36 4.53 6.34
CA ASN A 158 -23.57 4.14 4.95
C ASN A 158 -22.37 4.45 4.02
N ALA A 159 -21.35 5.16 4.49
CA ALA A 159 -20.17 5.50 3.70
C ALA A 159 -19.38 4.23 3.34
N PRO A 160 -18.57 4.24 2.27
CA PRO A 160 -17.58 3.21 2.00
C PRO A 160 -16.71 2.97 3.24
N CYS A 161 -16.48 1.70 3.59
CA CYS A 161 -15.72 1.36 4.77
C CYS A 161 -14.24 1.77 4.58
N PRO A 162 -13.65 2.57 5.49
CA PRO A 162 -12.29 3.07 5.31
C PRO A 162 -11.21 1.98 5.44
N CYS A 163 -11.60 0.75 5.81
CA CYS A 163 -10.66 -0.37 5.75
C CYS A 163 -10.34 -0.81 4.32
N GLY A 164 -11.11 -0.37 3.31
CA GLY A 164 -10.87 -0.67 1.90
C GLY A 164 -11.62 -1.90 1.37
N SER A 165 -12.55 -2.49 2.12
CA SER A 165 -13.25 -3.73 1.73
C SER A 165 -14.30 -3.58 0.61
N GLY A 166 -14.52 -2.37 0.10
CA GLY A 166 -15.61 -2.06 -0.83
C GLY A 166 -17.03 -2.10 -0.24
N LYS A 167 -17.20 -2.57 0.99
CA LYS A 167 -18.50 -2.64 1.69
C LYS A 167 -18.83 -1.31 2.38
N LYS A 168 -20.13 -1.04 2.64
CA LYS A 168 -20.55 0.06 3.53
C LYS A 168 -20.04 -0.17 4.96
N TYR A 169 -19.69 0.88 5.70
CA TYR A 169 -19.14 0.78 7.05
C TYR A 169 -20.04 -0.07 7.98
N LYS A 170 -21.37 0.14 7.94
CA LYS A 170 -22.36 -0.65 8.68
C LYS A 170 -22.43 -2.14 8.33
N LYS A 171 -22.01 -2.52 7.11
CA LYS A 171 -21.98 -3.90 6.62
C LYS A 171 -20.58 -4.52 6.72
N CYS A 172 -19.64 -3.82 7.36
CA CYS A 172 -18.23 -4.19 7.40
C CYS A 172 -17.68 -4.10 8.82
N CYS A 173 -17.05 -2.99 9.18
CA CYS A 173 -16.34 -2.84 10.46
C CYS A 173 -17.25 -2.46 11.64
N LEU A 174 -18.53 -2.18 11.41
CA LEU A 174 -19.53 -1.97 12.46
C LEU A 174 -20.29 -3.25 12.84
N ILE A 175 -20.19 -4.31 12.05
CA ILE A 175 -20.68 -5.61 12.46
C ILE A 175 -19.69 -6.08 13.53
N SER A 176 -20.12 -6.09 14.79
CA SER A 176 -19.41 -6.82 15.83
C SER A 176 -19.28 -8.25 15.34
N VAL A 177 -18.09 -8.66 14.93
CA VAL A 177 -17.78 -10.08 14.83
C VAL A 177 -17.82 -10.55 16.28
N SER A 178 -18.97 -11.05 16.71
CA SER A 178 -19.07 -11.87 17.90
C SER A 178 -17.99 -12.92 17.75
N GLN A 179 -16.96 -12.83 18.58
CA GLN A 179 -15.98 -13.91 18.66
C GLN A 179 -16.77 -15.18 18.99
N PRO A 180 -16.55 -16.30 18.28
CA PRO A 180 -17.06 -17.56 18.79
C PRO A 180 -16.42 -17.78 20.16
N HIS A 181 -17.27 -17.93 21.17
CA HIS A 181 -16.89 -18.33 22.52
C HIS A 181 -16.17 -19.67 22.51
#